data_AF-A0A4Z0V3I9-F1
#
_entry.id   AF-A0A4Z0V3I9-F1
#
_cell.length_a   1.000
_cell.length_b   1.000
_cell.length_c   1.000
_cell.angle_alpha   90.00
_cell.angle_beta   90.00
_cell.angle_gamma   90.00
#
_symmetry.space_group_name_H-M   'P 1'
#
loop_
_entity.id
_entity.type
_entity.pdbx_description
1 polymer ?
#
loop_
_entity_poly.entity_id
_entity_poly.type
_entity_poly.pdbx_seq_one_letter_code
_entity_poly.pdbx_strand_id
1 'polypeptide(L)'
;MEAAIQKKATMFRLSVDLIERLKEMAKKEHRSLNNFVECVLLDVAYNEPNEVTKAAIEEARSGKLRDVPPVDTSSVEAMFKSMGL
;
A
#
# COMPACT_ATOMS: atom_id res chain seq x y z
N MET A 1 -3.45 -26.79 5.97
CA MET A 1 -2.76 -26.63 7.26
C MET A 1 -2.29 -25.19 7.29
N GLU A 2 -2.94 -24.31 8.06
CA GLU A 2 -2.45 -22.93 8.21
C GLU A 2 -1.08 -22.99 8.88
N ALA A 3 -0.04 -22.65 8.13
CA ALA A 3 1.30 -22.55 8.69
C ALA A 3 1.29 -21.39 9.69
N ALA A 4 1.35 -21.71 10.98
CA ALA A 4 1.45 -20.69 12.02
C ALA A 4 2.69 -19.83 11.73
N ILE A 5 2.47 -18.54 11.46
CA ILE A 5 3.55 -17.59 11.20
C ILE A 5 4.44 -17.53 12.44
N GLN A 6 5.69 -17.95 12.30
CA GLN A 6 6.66 -17.90 13.39
C GLN A 6 7.02 -16.44 13.69
N LYS A 7 6.67 -15.97 14.89
CA LYS A 7 6.99 -14.62 15.35
C LYS A 7 8.16 -14.65 16.33
N LYS A 8 9.15 -13.77 16.13
CA LYS A 8 10.28 -13.58 17.04
C LYS A 8 10.19 -12.19 17.68
N ALA A 9 10.28 -12.14 19.01
CA ALA A 9 10.28 -10.87 19.73
C ALA A 9 11.53 -10.06 19.38
N THR A 10 11.32 -8.81 18.97
CA THR A 10 12.39 -7.84 18.64
C THR A 10 12.12 -6.55 19.41
N MET A 11 13.14 -6.02 20.10
CA MET A 11 13.02 -4.77 20.86
C MET A 11 13.51 -3.59 20.01
N PHE A 12 12.66 -2.58 19.85
CA PHE A 12 13.04 -1.29 19.27
C PHE A 12 13.11 -0.21 20.34
N ARG A 13 14.12 0.65 20.25
CA ARG A 13 14.16 1.90 21.01
C ARG A 13 13.63 3.01 20.11
N LEU A 14 12.43 3.49 20.44
CA LEU A 14 11.75 4.57 19.74
C LEU A 14 11.62 5.77 20.68
N SER A 15 11.53 6.98 20.12
CA SER A 15 11.21 8.17 20.92
C SER A 15 9.81 8.04 21.55
N VAL A 16 9.62 8.67 22.70
CA VAL A 16 8.35 8.64 23.43
C VAL A 16 7.21 9.19 22.56
N ASP A 17 7.44 10.31 21.89
CA ASP A 17 6.44 10.96 21.02
C ASP A 17 6.01 10.07 19.86
N LEU A 18 6.94 9.30 19.29
CA LEU A 18 6.64 8.35 18.22
C LEU A 18 5.77 7.20 18.75
N ILE A 19 6.07 6.67 19.93
CA ILE A 19 5.28 5.60 20.54
C ILE A 19 3.84 6.07 20.79
N GLU A 20 3.65 7.27 21.33
CA GLU A 20 2.32 7.82 21.56
C GLU A 20 1.54 8.01 20.25
N ARG A 21 2.20 8.56 19.21
CA ARG A 21 1.57 8.71 17.90
C ARG A 21 1.17 7.36 17.28
N LEU A 22 2.03 6.34 17.38
CA LEU A 22 1.74 4.99 16.90
C LEU A 22 0.56 4.36 17.65
N LYS A 23 0.45 4.58 18.97
CA LYS A 23 -0.70 4.10 19.77
C LYS A 23 -2.01 4.75 19.33
N GLU A 24 -2.02 6.05 19.04
CA GLU A 24 -3.22 6.74 18.54
C GLU A 24 -3.68 6.16 17.20
N MET A 25 -2.73 5.94 16.27
CA MET A 25 -3.05 5.34 14.97
C MET A 25 -3.56 3.91 15.11
N ALA A 26 -2.92 3.09 15.94
CA ALA A 26 -3.37 1.72 16.21
C ALA A 26 -4.80 1.68 16.79
N LYS A 27 -5.14 2.62 17.69
CA LYS A 27 -6.50 2.75 18.24
C LYS A 27 -7.54 3.11 17.17
N LYS A 28 -7.20 4.02 16.23
CA LYS A 28 -8.10 4.40 15.12
C LYS A 28 -8.42 3.22 14.21
N GLU A 29 -7.50 2.27 14.06
CA GLU A 29 -7.71 1.05 13.30
C GLU A 29 -8.29 -0.11 14.12
N HIS A 30 -8.56 0.07 15.42
CA HIS A 30 -9.00 -0.98 16.35
C HIS A 30 -8.00 -2.14 16.48
N ARG A 31 -6.70 -1.82 16.51
CA ARG A 31 -5.60 -2.80 16.53
C ARG A 31 -4.66 -2.59 17.70
N SER A 32 -3.94 -3.64 18.09
CA SER A 32 -2.85 -3.51 19.07
C SER A 32 -1.66 -2.77 18.45
N LEU A 33 -0.87 -2.09 19.28
CA LEU A 33 0.33 -1.39 18.82
C LEU A 33 1.29 -2.33 18.07
N ASN A 34 1.53 -3.54 18.59
CA ASN A 34 2.41 -4.51 17.96
C ASN A 34 1.89 -4.95 16.59
N ASN A 35 0.58 -5.21 16.47
CA ASN A 35 0.00 -5.62 15.19
C ASN A 35 0.03 -4.46 14.18
N PHE A 36 -0.24 -3.24 14.62
CA PHE A 36 -0.13 -2.04 13.79
C PHE A 36 1.31 -1.86 13.27
N VAL A 37 2.31 -1.90 14.15
CA VAL A 37 3.73 -1.79 13.78
C VAL A 37 4.15 -2.92 12.83
N GLU A 38 3.72 -4.16 13.06
CA GLU A 38 3.99 -5.28 12.17
C GLU A 38 3.47 -5.02 10.75
N CYS A 39 2.25 -4.50 10.59
CA CYS A 39 1.73 -4.15 9.27
C CYS A 39 2.47 -2.99 8.60
N VAL A 40 2.84 -1.96 9.36
CA VAL A 40 3.64 -0.85 8.81
C VAL A 40 5.00 -1.35 8.34
N LEU A 41 5.65 -2.22 9.12
CA LEU A 41 6.94 -2.81 8.74
C LEU A 41 6.80 -3.73 7.52
N LEU A 42 5.71 -4.49 7.43
CA LEU A 42 5.42 -5.32 6.25
C LEU A 42 5.21 -4.46 5.01
N ASP A 43 4.42 -3.39 5.12
CA ASP A 43 4.22 -2.47 4.00
C ASP A 43 5.57 -1.87 3.58
N VAL A 44 6.36 -1.32 4.50
CA VAL A 44 7.67 -0.75 4.14
C VAL A 44 8.63 -1.78 3.55
N ALA A 45 8.66 -3.00 4.07
CA ALA A 45 9.61 -4.03 3.62
C ALA A 45 9.23 -4.70 2.29
N TYR A 46 7.93 -4.76 1.97
CA TYR A 46 7.41 -5.53 0.85
C TYR A 46 6.63 -4.69 -0.18
N ASN A 47 6.50 -3.37 0.00
CA ASN A 47 5.85 -2.47 -0.96
C ASN A 47 6.78 -2.08 -2.13
N GLU A 48 7.53 -3.04 -2.65
CA GLU A 48 8.20 -2.89 -3.95
C GLU A 48 7.22 -3.35 -5.04
N PRO A 49 6.84 -2.49 -6.00
CA PRO A 49 6.01 -2.90 -7.11
C PRO A 49 6.68 -4.07 -7.85
N ASN A 50 5.93 -5.11 -8.17
CA ASN A 50 6.50 -6.21 -8.96
C ASN A 50 6.91 -5.71 -10.37
N GLU A 51 7.67 -6.52 -11.10
CA GLU A 51 8.20 -6.13 -12.42
C GLU A 51 7.11 -5.71 -13.42
N VAL A 52 5.93 -6.34 -13.36
CA VAL A 52 4.78 -5.96 -14.21
C VAL A 52 4.29 -4.56 -13.86
N THR A 53 4.15 -4.26 -12.56
CA THR A 53 3.72 -2.95 -12.09
C THR A 53 4.77 -1.87 -12.38
N LYS A 54 6.06 -2.17 -12.20
CA LYS A 54 7.15 -1.25 -12.59
C LYS A 54 7.11 -0.93 -14.08
N ALA A 55 6.95 -1.95 -14.93
CA ALA A 55 6.86 -1.78 -16.38
C ALA A 55 5.65 -0.92 -16.79
N ALA A 56 4.48 -1.14 -16.18
CA ALA A 56 3.29 -0.34 -16.44
C ALA A 56 3.45 1.13 -16.01
N ILE A 57 4.09 1.38 -14.85
CA ILE A 57 4.41 2.74 -14.40
C ILE A 57 5.35 3.43 -15.39
N GLU A 58 6.38 2.73 -15.85
CA GLU A 58 7.34 3.29 -16.82
C GLU A 58 6.70 3.54 -18.17
N GLU A 59 5.84 2.63 -18.65
CA GLU A 59 5.07 2.83 -19.88
C GLU A 59 4.22 4.10 -19.81
N ALA A 60 3.48 4.29 -18.71
CA ALA A 60 2.66 5.48 -18.50
C ALA A 60 3.51 6.77 -18.45
N ARG A 61 4.70 6.73 -17.84
CA ARG A 61 5.62 7.88 -17.77
C ARG A 61 6.33 8.17 -19.09
N SER A 62 6.64 7.14 -19.88
CA SER A 62 7.39 7.25 -21.14
C SER A 62 6.64 7.99 -22.25
N GLY A 63 5.34 8.27 -22.06
CA GLY A 63 4.52 8.97 -23.04
C GLY A 63 4.05 8.10 -24.20
N LYS A 64 4.31 6.79 -24.17
CA LYS A 64 3.80 5.82 -25.16
C LYS A 64 2.28 5.76 -25.23
N LEU A 65 1.59 6.13 -24.15
CA LEU A 65 0.13 6.13 -24.06
C LEU A 65 -0.51 7.46 -24.52
N ARG A 66 0.26 8.42 -25.07
CA ARG A 66 -0.29 9.72 -25.49
C ARG A 66 -1.30 9.63 -26.63
N ASP A 67 -1.18 8.61 -27.47
CA ASP A 67 -2.08 8.38 -28.61
C ASP A 67 -3.30 7.52 -28.23
N VAL A 68 -3.40 7.10 -26.97
CA VAL A 68 -4.54 6.33 -26.44
C VAL A 68 -5.54 7.32 -25.81
N PRO A 69 -6.86 7.18 -26.07
CA PRO A 69 -7.86 7.99 -25.40
C PRO A 69 -7.70 7.91 -23.86
N PRO A 70 -7.71 9.04 -23.15
CA PRO A 70 -7.57 9.02 -21.70
C PRO A 70 -8.78 8.36 -21.05
N VAL A 71 -8.55 7.77 -19.88
CA VAL A 71 -9.63 7.27 -19.03
C VAL A 71 -10.49 8.45 -18.57
N ASP A 72 -11.79 8.37 -18.82
CA ASP A 72 -12.75 9.40 -18.41
C ASP A 72 -13.01 9.25 -16.91
N THR A 73 -12.70 10.29 -16.12
CA THR A 73 -12.84 10.27 -14.66
C THR A 73 -14.02 11.13 -14.18
N SER A 74 -14.89 11.58 -15.09
CA SER A 74 -16.02 12.45 -14.76
C SER A 74 -17.14 11.74 -13.98
N SER A 75 -17.32 10.44 -14.18
CA SER A 75 -18.22 9.59 -13.41
C SER A 75 -17.73 8.13 -13.43
N VAL A 76 -18.22 7.32 -12.50
CA VAL A 76 -17.91 5.88 -12.47
C VAL A 76 -18.36 5.19 -13.76
N GLU A 77 -19.55 5.55 -14.27
CA GLU A 77 -20.09 5.02 -15.53
C GLU A 77 -19.26 5.42 -16.75
N ALA A 78 -18.80 6.68 -16.80
CA ALA A 78 -17.95 7.18 -17.88
C ALA A 78 -16.58 6.48 -17.88
N MET A 79 -16.02 6.22 -16.69
CA MET A 79 -14.78 5.50 -16.51
C MET A 79 -14.85 4.09 -17.10
N PHE A 80 -15.84 3.28 -16.72
CA PHE A 80 -16.01 1.93 -17.26
C PHE A 80 -16.15 1.93 -18.78
N LYS A 81 -16.99 2.82 -19.31
CA LYS A 81 -17.19 2.98 -20.75
C LYS A 81 -15.89 3.35 -21.49
N SER A 82 -15.07 4.24 -20.92
CA SER A 82 -13.78 4.63 -21.51
C SER A 82 -12.73 3.52 -21.49
N MET A 83 -12.85 2.57 -20.55
CA MET A 83 -11.99 1.40 -20.44
C MET A 83 -12.48 0.20 -21.28
N GLY A 84 -13.64 0.32 -21.94
CA GLY A 84 -14.26 -0.77 -22.70
C GLY A 84 -14.86 -1.86 -21.80
N LEU A 85 -15.20 -1.51 -20.56
CA LEU A 85 -15.82 -2.38 -19.55
C LEU A 85 -17.31 -2.10 -19.39
#